data_AF-A0A6A5CHL7-F1
#
_entry.id   AF-A0A6A5CHL7-F1
#
_cell.length_a   1.000
_cell.length_b   1.000
_cell.length_c   1.000
_cell.angle_alpha   90.00
_cell.angle_beta   90.00
_cell.angle_gamma   90.00
#
_symmetry.space_group_name_H-M   'P 1'
#
loop_
_entity.id
_entity.type
_entity.pdbx_description
1 polymer ?
#
loop_
_entity_poly.entity_id
_entity_poly.type
_entity_poly.pdbx_seq_one_letter_code
_entity_poly.pdbx_strand_id
1 'polypeptide(L)'
;MSSEPFSLAKEIEKVLAKSQPENNKYEEEEACDSCENEEDSTSFENDNFEYDEECEEVVEISENEMLAMLDAERDPFDVCAQIFDKEKLFGDEYHEDEIIVSPNLTLKHFRELYQRGFVVIDNFIDSEEANEIYSLTKKISHTFKPACELKSIEDSCDDKFRDNTARSDLIKWLHPKDFTMNESQNSSSSYCSHCSDNEEDIILWKNNQTLRRIVLQKFKVIQQRLHEFAPCIKHEDEGMELMWSLYRATGTYYEKHRDSFPSNSKDEGPLDQRKVTALLYLNTEWSDENDGGMLRVFVKPENAIKHTERIAKEINPIACRLVLFLSGAVDHEVLKSFKDRVALTSWFS
;
A
#
# COMPACT_ATOMS: atom_id res chain seq x y z
N MET A 1 -44.77 15.18 -21.06
CA MET A 1 -43.63 14.81 -21.91
C MET A 1 -42.77 13.88 -21.10
N SER A 2 -42.83 12.59 -21.41
CA SER A 2 -42.12 11.51 -20.72
C SER A 2 -40.72 11.38 -21.34
N SER A 3 -39.67 11.56 -20.54
CA SER A 3 -38.29 11.24 -20.91
C SER A 3 -37.96 9.86 -20.34
N GLU A 4 -37.75 8.88 -21.22
CA GLU A 4 -37.28 7.54 -20.85
C GLU A 4 -35.85 7.61 -20.27
N PRO A 5 -35.51 6.76 -19.28
CA PRO A 5 -34.16 6.69 -18.74
C PRO A 5 -33.25 5.90 -19.70
N PHE A 6 -32.09 6.50 -19.98
CA PHE A 6 -31.01 5.95 -20.79
C PHE A 6 -30.51 4.63 -20.17
N SER A 7 -30.71 3.50 -20.87
CA SER A 7 -30.36 2.17 -20.35
C SER A 7 -28.94 1.76 -20.77
N LEU A 8 -27.96 2.10 -19.93
CA LEU A 8 -26.54 1.71 -20.03
C LEU A 8 -26.33 0.19 -20.25
N ALA A 9 -27.29 -0.64 -19.80
CA ALA A 9 -27.26 -2.09 -20.00
C ALA A 9 -27.26 -2.51 -21.49
N LYS A 10 -27.87 -1.71 -22.39
CA LYS A 10 -27.92 -2.03 -23.84
C LYS A 10 -26.62 -1.72 -24.57
N GLU A 11 -25.80 -0.81 -24.06
CA GLU A 11 -24.49 -0.50 -24.63
C GLU A 11 -23.46 -1.57 -24.27
N ILE A 12 -23.53 -2.12 -23.06
CA ILE A 12 -22.63 -3.17 -22.57
C ILE A 12 -22.83 -4.49 -23.35
N GLU A 13 -24.08 -4.89 -23.63
CA GLU A 13 -24.34 -6.09 -24.48
C GLU A 13 -23.79 -5.95 -25.90
N LYS A 14 -23.77 -4.73 -26.44
CA LYS A 14 -23.26 -4.46 -27.80
C LYS A 14 -21.74 -4.57 -27.91
N VAL A 15 -21.03 -4.27 -26.83
CA VAL A 15 -19.57 -4.39 -26.76
C VAL A 15 -19.15 -5.85 -26.60
N LEU A 16 -19.87 -6.62 -25.78
CA LEU A 16 -19.60 -8.05 -25.57
C LEU A 16 -19.90 -8.93 -26.79
N ALA A 17 -20.80 -8.51 -27.67
CA ALA A 17 -21.12 -9.25 -28.91
C ALA A 17 -20.05 -9.12 -30.01
N LYS A 18 -19.12 -8.14 -29.91
CA LYS A 18 -18.08 -7.90 -30.91
C LYS A 18 -16.78 -8.70 -30.66
N SER A 19 -16.64 -9.34 -29.50
CA SER A 19 -15.38 -9.94 -29.05
C SER A 19 -15.32 -11.47 -29.12
N GLN A 20 -16.17 -12.13 -29.91
CA GLN A 20 -16.04 -13.57 -30.18
C GLN A 20 -15.48 -13.84 -31.58
N PRO A 21 -14.33 -14.52 -31.73
CA PRO A 21 -13.78 -14.87 -33.04
C PRO A 21 -14.52 -16.08 -33.63
N GLU A 22 -14.95 -15.95 -34.89
CA GLU A 22 -15.52 -17.05 -35.67
C GLU A 22 -14.43 -18.08 -36.03
N ASN A 23 -14.60 -19.32 -35.58
CA ASN A 23 -13.83 -20.47 -36.03
C ASN A 23 -14.06 -20.71 -37.53
N ASN A 24 -13.01 -20.65 -38.36
CA ASN A 24 -13.05 -21.24 -39.70
C ASN A 24 -11.88 -22.18 -39.95
N LYS A 25 -12.26 -23.33 -40.52
CA LYS A 25 -11.49 -24.55 -40.72
C LYS A 25 -10.48 -24.40 -41.87
N TYR A 26 -9.34 -25.05 -41.70
CA TYR A 26 -8.38 -25.34 -42.77
C TYR A 26 -8.96 -26.42 -43.72
N GLU A 27 -8.94 -26.14 -45.03
CA GLU A 27 -8.92 -27.16 -46.09
C GLU A 27 -7.81 -26.80 -47.10
N GLU A 28 -6.99 -27.79 -47.40
CA GLU A 28 -5.91 -27.83 -48.39
C GLU A 28 -6.47 -28.02 -49.80
N GLU A 29 -5.83 -27.45 -50.83
CA GLU A 29 -5.81 -27.96 -52.22
C GLU A 29 -4.70 -27.19 -52.98
N GLU A 30 -3.56 -27.80 -53.24
CA GLU A 30 -3.16 -28.56 -54.45
C GLU A 30 -2.49 -27.72 -55.55
N ALA A 31 -1.38 -28.27 -56.05
CA ALA A 31 -0.40 -27.65 -56.92
C ALA A 31 -0.56 -28.06 -58.39
N CYS A 32 -0.24 -27.18 -59.33
CA CYS A 32 0.27 -27.46 -60.69
C CYS A 32 0.62 -26.11 -61.37
N ASP A 33 1.51 -25.93 -62.34
CA ASP A 33 2.64 -26.66 -62.91
C ASP A 33 3.25 -25.70 -63.96
N SER A 34 4.54 -25.83 -64.22
CA SER A 34 5.26 -25.48 -65.46
C SER A 34 5.56 -24.02 -65.90
N CYS A 35 6.89 -23.84 -66.08
CA CYS A 35 7.65 -23.33 -67.23
C CYS A 35 7.82 -21.82 -67.55
N GLU A 36 9.09 -21.41 -67.35
CA GLU A 36 10.04 -20.79 -68.31
C GLU A 36 9.98 -19.27 -68.64
N ASN A 37 11.11 -18.63 -68.29
CA ASN A 37 11.91 -17.62 -69.01
C ASN A 37 11.21 -16.44 -69.69
N GLU A 38 11.51 -15.21 -69.29
CA GLU A 38 12.58 -14.37 -69.87
C GLU A 38 12.53 -12.96 -69.26
N GLU A 39 13.65 -12.28 -69.39
CA GLU A 39 14.01 -10.96 -68.89
C GLU A 39 13.05 -9.86 -69.39
N ASP A 40 12.80 -8.84 -68.56
CA ASP A 40 13.23 -7.45 -68.81
C ASP A 40 12.25 -6.41 -68.24
N SER A 41 12.84 -5.42 -67.59
CA SER A 41 12.36 -4.04 -67.45
C SER A 41 11.04 -3.73 -66.70
N THR A 42 11.24 -2.99 -65.62
CA THR A 42 10.43 -1.83 -65.16
C THR A 42 9.14 -2.03 -64.34
N SER A 43 9.01 -1.13 -63.35
CA SER A 43 7.90 -0.88 -62.42
C SER A 43 7.73 -1.85 -61.24
N PHE A 44 8.55 -1.67 -60.19
CA PHE A 44 8.08 -1.98 -58.84
C PHE A 44 7.10 -0.87 -58.45
N GLU A 45 5.81 -1.14 -58.63
CA GLU A 45 4.79 -0.46 -57.84
C GLU A 45 5.06 -0.79 -56.37
N ASN A 46 5.20 0.24 -55.55
CA ASN A 46 5.26 0.11 -54.11
C ASN A 46 3.95 -0.52 -53.64
N ASP A 47 3.95 -1.82 -53.36
CA ASP A 47 2.94 -2.43 -52.52
C ASP A 47 3.03 -1.75 -51.15
N ASN A 48 2.11 -0.81 -50.93
CA ASN A 48 1.75 -0.29 -49.62
C ASN A 48 1.25 -1.49 -48.79
N PHE A 49 2.18 -2.19 -48.13
CA PHE A 49 1.84 -2.97 -46.94
C PHE A 49 1.47 -1.97 -45.85
N GLU A 50 0.21 -1.58 -45.85
CA GLU A 50 -0.45 -0.95 -44.72
C GLU A 50 -0.45 -1.99 -43.59
N TYR A 51 0.56 -1.91 -42.71
CA TYR A 51 0.45 -2.53 -41.41
C TYR A 51 -0.72 -1.81 -40.74
N ASP A 52 -1.88 -2.46 -40.68
CA ASP A 52 -2.91 -2.12 -39.70
C ASP A 52 -2.27 -2.33 -38.33
N GLU A 53 -1.58 -1.29 -37.84
CA GLU A 53 -1.38 -1.12 -36.41
C GLU A 53 -2.79 -1.01 -35.83
N GLU A 54 -3.33 -2.12 -35.32
CA GLU A 54 -4.43 -2.05 -34.37
C GLU A 54 -3.93 -1.16 -33.23
N CYS A 55 -4.30 0.13 -33.30
CA CYS A 55 -4.07 1.07 -32.22
C CYS A 55 -4.80 0.51 -31.00
N GLU A 56 -4.07 -0.15 -30.10
CA GLU A 56 -4.56 -0.42 -28.76
C GLU A 56 -4.94 0.93 -28.15
N GLU A 57 -6.24 1.21 -28.11
CA GLU A 57 -6.77 2.41 -27.49
C GLU A 57 -6.58 2.23 -25.99
N VAL A 58 -5.45 2.71 -25.47
CA VAL A 58 -5.17 2.73 -24.03
C VAL A 58 -6.18 3.68 -23.38
N VAL A 59 -7.27 3.13 -22.87
CA VAL A 59 -8.25 3.89 -22.10
C VAL A 59 -7.65 4.15 -20.72
N GLU A 60 -7.41 5.41 -20.38
CA GLU A 60 -6.97 5.82 -19.05
C GLU A 60 -8.09 5.56 -18.04
N ILE A 61 -7.80 4.71 -17.05
CA ILE A 61 -8.69 4.37 -15.94
C ILE A 61 -8.03 4.91 -14.67
N SER A 62 -8.76 5.66 -13.84
CA SER A 62 -8.23 6.16 -12.56
C SER A 62 -7.90 5.00 -11.61
N GLU A 63 -6.98 5.20 -10.66
CA GLU A 63 -6.65 4.18 -9.64
C GLU A 63 -7.91 3.70 -8.89
N ASN A 64 -8.82 4.62 -8.56
CA ASN A 64 -10.09 4.31 -7.92
C ASN A 64 -11.00 3.44 -8.81
N GLU A 65 -11.05 3.69 -10.12
CA GLU A 65 -11.82 2.87 -11.05
C GLU A 65 -11.17 1.50 -11.26
N MET A 66 -9.84 1.42 -11.32
CA MET A 66 -9.09 0.17 -11.38
C MET A 66 -9.34 -0.69 -10.14
N LEU A 67 -9.24 -0.09 -8.94
CA LEU A 67 -9.61 -0.74 -7.68
C LEU A 67 -11.06 -1.20 -7.70
N ALA A 68 -11.99 -0.38 -8.18
CA ALA A 68 -13.41 -0.78 -8.27
C ALA A 68 -13.65 -1.96 -9.22
N MET A 69 -12.87 -2.09 -10.30
CA MET A 69 -12.92 -3.23 -11.21
C MET A 69 -12.38 -4.51 -10.55
N LEU A 70 -11.23 -4.42 -9.87
CA LEU A 70 -10.65 -5.54 -9.12
C LEU A 70 -11.58 -6.01 -7.99
N ASP A 71 -12.12 -5.06 -7.21
CA ASP A 71 -13.06 -5.31 -6.11
C ASP A 71 -14.41 -5.90 -6.60
N ALA A 72 -14.74 -5.74 -7.88
CA ALA A 72 -15.93 -6.29 -8.52
C ALA A 72 -15.72 -7.73 -9.01
N GLU A 73 -14.49 -8.13 -9.29
CA GLU A 73 -14.12 -9.50 -9.65
C GLU A 73 -13.99 -10.37 -8.40
N ARG A 74 -13.34 -9.85 -7.35
CA ARG A 74 -13.13 -10.59 -6.10
C ARG A 74 -13.12 -9.64 -4.90
N ASP A 75 -13.64 -10.09 -3.76
CA ASP A 75 -13.60 -9.26 -2.56
C ASP A 75 -12.15 -9.09 -2.07
N PRO A 76 -11.64 -7.84 -1.93
CA PRO A 76 -10.28 -7.57 -1.45
C PRO A 76 -9.98 -8.22 -0.11
N PHE A 77 -10.97 -8.23 0.78
CA PHE A 77 -10.83 -8.83 2.09
C PHE A 77 -10.61 -10.34 1.96
N ASP A 78 -11.37 -11.03 1.12
CA ASP A 78 -11.20 -12.46 0.89
C ASP A 78 -9.81 -12.76 0.29
N VAL A 79 -9.30 -11.91 -0.60
CA VAL A 79 -7.97 -12.05 -1.21
C VAL A 79 -6.88 -11.87 -0.15
N CYS A 80 -6.91 -10.76 0.60
CA CYS A 80 -5.87 -10.44 1.56
C CYS A 80 -5.92 -11.32 2.82
N ALA A 81 -7.09 -11.79 3.27
CA ALA A 81 -7.18 -12.68 4.43
C ALA A 81 -6.59 -14.07 4.16
N GLN A 82 -6.46 -14.49 2.89
CA GLN A 82 -5.86 -15.78 2.51
C GLN A 82 -4.35 -15.88 2.79
N ILE A 83 -3.67 -14.77 3.11
CA ILE A 83 -2.26 -14.81 3.50
C ILE A 83 -2.04 -15.60 4.79
N PHE A 84 -3.06 -15.68 5.65
CA PHE A 84 -2.96 -16.34 6.95
C PHE A 84 -3.16 -17.86 6.85
N ASP A 85 -2.28 -18.59 7.53
CA ASP A 85 -2.40 -20.01 7.82
C ASP A 85 -3.47 -20.22 8.91
N LYS A 86 -4.65 -20.72 8.51
CA LYS A 86 -5.78 -20.94 9.41
C LYS A 86 -5.50 -22.00 10.46
N GLU A 87 -4.68 -23.01 10.15
CA GLU A 87 -4.38 -24.09 11.08
C GLU A 87 -3.52 -23.56 12.23
N LYS A 88 -2.54 -22.71 11.94
CA LYS A 88 -1.74 -22.04 12.98
C LYS A 88 -2.56 -21.03 13.78
N LEU A 89 -3.43 -20.27 13.11
CA LEU A 89 -4.17 -19.19 13.74
C LEU A 89 -5.28 -19.70 14.69
N PHE A 90 -5.95 -20.80 14.32
CA PHE A 90 -7.09 -21.37 15.06
C PHE A 90 -6.84 -22.76 15.66
N GLY A 91 -5.62 -23.30 15.51
CA GLY A 91 -5.23 -24.57 16.13
C GLY A 91 -5.09 -24.48 17.65
N ASP A 92 -4.91 -25.65 18.26
CA ASP A 92 -4.81 -25.81 19.72
C ASP A 92 -3.41 -25.52 20.29
N GLU A 93 -2.44 -25.18 19.43
CA GLU A 93 -1.04 -24.94 19.84
C GLU A 93 -0.89 -23.69 20.71
N TYR A 94 -1.69 -22.65 20.44
CA TYR A 94 -1.58 -21.35 21.07
C TYR A 94 -2.91 -20.91 21.69
N HIS A 95 -2.84 -20.31 22.88
CA HIS A 95 -4.03 -19.73 23.53
C HIS A 95 -4.34 -18.34 22.95
N GLU A 96 -5.61 -17.95 22.88
CA GLU A 96 -5.99 -16.66 22.26
C GLU A 96 -5.43 -15.43 22.99
N ASP A 97 -5.27 -15.52 24.31
CA ASP A 97 -4.69 -14.48 25.15
C ASP A 97 -3.16 -14.52 25.22
N GLU A 98 -2.52 -15.43 24.49
CA GLU A 98 -1.06 -15.48 24.44
C GLU A 98 -0.49 -14.21 23.83
N ILE A 99 0.41 -13.56 24.56
CA ILE A 99 1.11 -12.36 24.12
C ILE A 99 2.15 -12.76 23.10
N ILE A 100 1.90 -12.41 21.84
CA ILE A 100 2.82 -12.65 20.73
C ILE A 100 3.80 -11.48 20.54
N VAL A 101 3.41 -10.26 20.94
CA VAL A 101 4.33 -9.12 21.06
C VAL A 101 4.02 -8.35 22.33
N SER A 102 5.02 -8.26 23.22
CA SER A 102 4.91 -7.54 24.49
C SER A 102 4.56 -6.06 24.28
N PRO A 103 3.71 -5.45 25.12
CA PRO A 103 3.11 -6.03 26.32
C PRO A 103 1.77 -6.74 26.09
N ASN A 104 1.07 -6.47 24.99
CA ASN A 104 -0.36 -6.79 24.90
C ASN A 104 -0.89 -7.11 23.50
N LEU A 105 -0.02 -7.25 22.50
CA LEU A 105 -0.44 -7.79 21.21
C LEU A 105 -0.52 -9.31 21.37
N THR A 106 -1.73 -9.84 21.28
CA THR A 106 -2.04 -11.26 21.49
C THR A 106 -2.50 -11.96 20.21
N LEU A 107 -2.54 -13.29 20.23
CA LEU A 107 -3.07 -14.10 19.11
C LEU A 107 -4.52 -13.73 18.75
N LYS A 108 -5.35 -13.37 19.73
CA LYS A 108 -6.71 -12.85 19.50
C LYS A 108 -6.70 -11.66 18.52
N HIS A 109 -5.72 -10.78 18.61
CA HIS A 109 -5.64 -9.63 17.69
C HIS A 109 -5.31 -10.07 16.26
N PHE A 110 -4.49 -11.11 16.06
CA PHE A 110 -4.27 -11.68 14.72
C PHE A 110 -5.52 -12.39 14.19
N ARG A 111 -6.29 -13.06 15.05
CA ARG A 111 -7.61 -13.61 14.69
C ARG A 111 -8.59 -12.52 14.27
N GLU A 112 -8.64 -11.41 15.00
CA GLU A 112 -9.45 -10.25 14.63
C GLU A 112 -8.98 -9.60 13.33
N LEU A 113 -7.67 -9.49 13.10
CA LEU A 113 -7.10 -9.01 11.84
C LEU A 113 -7.53 -9.91 10.66
N TYR A 114 -7.47 -11.24 10.84
CA TYR A 114 -7.95 -12.21 9.85
C TYR A 114 -9.47 -12.11 9.60
N GLN A 115 -10.27 -11.85 10.63
CA GLN A 115 -11.75 -11.84 10.54
C GLN A 115 -12.33 -10.51 10.09
N ARG A 116 -11.65 -9.38 10.38
CA ARG A 116 -12.20 -8.03 10.20
C ARG A 116 -11.35 -7.14 9.31
N GLY A 117 -10.13 -7.55 9.00
CA GLY A 117 -9.19 -6.81 8.17
C GLY A 117 -8.42 -5.73 8.91
N PHE A 118 -8.82 -5.37 10.13
CA PHE A 118 -8.10 -4.44 10.99
C PHE A 118 -8.32 -4.72 12.47
N VAL A 119 -7.38 -4.26 13.30
CA VAL A 119 -7.42 -4.35 14.75
C VAL A 119 -6.74 -3.14 15.40
N VAL A 120 -7.19 -2.74 16.59
CA VAL A 120 -6.65 -1.61 17.36
C VAL A 120 -6.18 -2.11 18.71
N ILE A 121 -4.94 -1.79 19.07
CA ILE A 121 -4.28 -2.19 20.32
C ILE A 121 -3.84 -0.92 21.06
N ASP A 122 -4.42 -0.67 22.21
CA ASP A 122 -4.06 0.47 23.09
C ASP A 122 -2.92 0.10 24.04
N ASN A 123 -2.09 1.05 24.46
CA ASN A 123 -0.98 0.81 25.41
C ASN A 123 0.09 -0.18 24.90
N PHE A 124 0.37 -0.17 23.60
CA PHE A 124 1.37 -1.06 22.97
C PHE A 124 2.83 -0.69 23.31
N ILE A 125 3.07 0.59 23.62
CA ILE A 125 4.33 1.13 24.11
C ILE A 125 4.06 1.98 25.36
N ASP A 126 5.09 2.28 26.13
CA ASP A 126 4.93 3.12 27.32
C ASP A 126 4.69 4.59 26.94
N SER A 127 3.96 5.33 27.78
CA SER A 127 3.64 6.74 27.52
C SER A 127 4.88 7.63 27.47
N GLU A 128 5.91 7.29 28.25
CA GLU A 128 7.20 8.00 28.24
C GLU A 128 7.91 7.83 26.89
N GLU A 129 7.86 6.62 26.32
CA GLU A 129 8.44 6.30 25.02
C GLU A 129 7.74 7.08 23.90
N ALA A 130 6.40 7.10 23.93
CA ALA A 130 5.62 7.87 22.98
C ALA A 130 5.96 9.37 23.05
N ASN A 131 6.04 9.92 24.27
CA ASN A 131 6.36 11.32 24.49
C ASN A 131 7.80 11.68 24.05
N GLU A 132 8.76 10.78 24.27
CA GLU A 132 10.15 10.95 23.83
C GLU A 132 10.22 11.07 22.30
N ILE A 133 9.61 10.14 21.57
CA ILE A 133 9.63 10.16 20.10
C ILE A 133 8.84 11.34 19.54
N TYR A 134 7.71 11.70 20.15
CA TYR A 134 6.97 12.90 19.77
C TYR A 134 7.81 14.17 19.94
N SER A 135 8.53 14.30 21.06
CA SER A 135 9.44 15.41 21.32
C SER A 135 10.63 15.43 20.37
N LEU A 136 11.19 14.25 20.07
CA LEU A 136 12.24 14.09 19.07
C LEU A 136 11.76 14.54 17.69
N THR A 137 10.56 14.12 17.27
CA THR A 137 9.94 14.51 15.99
C THR A 137 9.95 16.03 15.84
N LYS A 138 9.56 16.77 16.87
CA LYS A 138 9.55 18.24 16.84
C LYS A 138 10.95 18.82 16.61
N LYS A 139 11.97 18.27 17.27
CA LYS A 139 13.37 18.71 17.16
C LYS A 139 13.95 18.49 15.76
N ILE A 140 13.65 17.36 15.14
CA ILE A 140 14.20 17.00 13.81
C ILE A 140 13.21 17.24 12.66
N SER A 141 12.10 17.95 12.91
CA SER A 141 11.01 18.08 11.94
C SER A 141 11.41 18.81 10.66
N HIS A 142 12.49 19.58 10.67
CA HIS A 142 13.08 20.21 9.48
C HIS A 142 13.78 19.20 8.55
N THR A 143 14.06 17.98 9.02
CA THR A 143 14.64 16.90 8.21
C THR A 143 13.58 16.08 7.46
N PHE A 144 12.30 16.33 7.72
CA PHE A 144 11.19 15.64 7.05
C PHE A 144 10.86 16.35 5.74
N LYS A 145 10.49 15.56 4.72
CA LYS A 145 10.16 16.08 3.39
C LYS A 145 8.65 15.99 3.15
N PRO A 146 8.04 16.93 2.42
CA PRO A 146 6.64 16.80 2.01
C PRO A 146 6.42 15.50 1.26
N ALA A 147 5.46 14.70 1.70
CA ALA A 147 5.19 13.39 1.10
C ALA A 147 4.76 13.52 -0.37
N CYS A 148 4.02 14.57 -0.70
CA CYS A 148 3.61 14.89 -2.05
C CYS A 148 4.78 15.16 -3.01
N GLU A 149 5.95 15.59 -2.53
CA GLU A 149 7.09 15.98 -3.37
C GLU A 149 8.12 14.85 -3.62
N LEU A 150 7.97 13.69 -2.98
CA LEU A 150 8.93 12.59 -3.08
C LEU A 150 8.79 11.80 -4.38
N LYS A 151 9.67 12.03 -5.35
CA LYS A 151 9.74 11.29 -6.62
C LYS A 151 10.22 9.85 -6.42
N SER A 152 9.62 8.87 -7.10
CA SER A 152 10.25 7.56 -7.30
C SER A 152 11.52 7.73 -8.11
N ILE A 153 12.50 6.84 -7.95
CA ILE A 153 13.70 6.82 -8.82
C ILE A 153 13.32 6.58 -10.29
N GLU A 154 12.18 5.92 -10.53
CA GLU A 154 11.62 5.62 -11.85
C GLU A 154 10.74 6.77 -12.42
N ASP A 155 10.40 7.77 -11.61
CA ASP A 155 9.58 8.90 -12.07
C ASP A 155 10.47 9.85 -12.87
N SER A 156 10.35 9.79 -14.20
CA SER A 156 10.81 10.88 -15.07
C SER A 156 10.21 12.20 -14.58
N CYS A 157 10.90 13.31 -14.83
CA CYS A 157 10.71 14.58 -14.12
C CYS A 157 9.35 15.28 -14.30
N ASP A 158 8.37 14.66 -14.96
CA ASP A 158 7.12 15.27 -15.39
C ASP A 158 5.96 14.25 -15.43
N ASP A 159 5.78 13.45 -14.36
CA ASP A 159 4.55 12.67 -14.22
C ASP A 159 3.35 13.62 -14.03
N LYS A 160 2.62 13.84 -15.12
CA LYS A 160 1.46 14.73 -15.20
C LYS A 160 0.24 14.18 -14.44
N PHE A 161 0.24 12.90 -14.10
CA PHE A 161 -0.88 12.22 -13.45
C PHE A 161 -0.72 12.11 -11.94
N ARG A 162 0.44 12.50 -11.41
CA ARG A 162 0.71 12.49 -9.97
C ARG A 162 -0.12 13.55 -9.25
N ASP A 163 -1.00 13.09 -8.37
CA ASP A 163 -1.76 13.97 -7.48
C ASP A 163 -0.93 14.40 -6.25
N ASN A 164 -0.35 15.60 -6.36
CA ASN A 164 0.41 16.21 -5.26
C ASN A 164 -0.49 16.81 -4.15
N THR A 165 -1.81 16.68 -4.27
CA THR A 165 -2.80 17.21 -3.32
C THR A 165 -3.46 16.12 -2.46
N ALA A 166 -3.27 14.85 -2.80
CA ALA A 166 -3.82 13.71 -2.06
C ALA A 166 -3.37 13.66 -0.58
N ARG A 167 -2.20 14.21 -0.26
CA ARG A 167 -1.68 14.26 1.11
C ARG A 167 -0.80 15.47 1.35
N SER A 168 -0.78 15.94 2.60
CA SER A 168 -0.08 17.17 2.97
C SER A 168 0.83 17.01 4.21
N ASP A 169 1.23 15.78 4.53
CA ASP A 169 2.13 15.48 5.64
C ASP A 169 3.61 15.55 5.26
N LEU A 170 4.45 15.67 6.28
CA LEU A 170 5.90 15.58 6.17
C LEU A 170 6.32 14.16 6.58
N ILE A 171 7.21 13.54 5.81
CA ILE A 171 7.68 12.17 6.09
C ILE A 171 9.19 12.04 6.10
N LYS A 172 9.65 11.01 6.81
CA LYS A 172 11.02 10.53 6.81
C LYS A 172 11.02 9.01 6.71
N TRP A 173 11.68 8.47 5.70
CA TRP A 173 11.89 7.03 5.56
C TRP A 173 12.99 6.57 6.51
N LEU A 174 12.77 5.44 7.16
CA LEU A 174 13.71 4.77 8.05
C LEU A 174 14.03 3.39 7.47
N HIS A 175 15.24 2.89 7.72
CA HIS A 175 15.60 1.52 7.35
C HIS A 175 16.00 0.73 8.61
N PRO A 176 15.62 -0.55 8.77
CA PRO A 176 16.02 -1.35 9.95
C PRO A 176 17.54 -1.37 10.19
N LYS A 177 18.31 -1.42 9.09
CA LYS A 177 19.78 -1.32 9.09
C LYS A 177 20.34 -0.05 9.74
N ASP A 178 19.58 1.05 9.79
CA ASP A 178 19.98 2.26 10.53
C ASP A 178 20.13 2.00 12.03
N PHE A 179 19.47 0.96 12.53
CA PHE A 179 19.41 0.60 13.94
C PHE A 179 20.16 -0.70 14.26
N THR A 180 20.67 -1.47 13.29
CA THR A 180 21.38 -2.73 13.59
C THR A 180 22.90 -2.58 13.62
N MET A 181 23.45 -1.59 12.92
CA MET A 181 24.90 -1.37 12.84
C MET A 181 25.47 -0.87 14.17
N ASN A 182 26.60 -1.45 14.60
CA ASN A 182 27.34 -1.02 15.79
C ASN A 182 28.11 0.28 15.52
N GLU A 183 28.20 1.15 16.53
CA GLU A 183 28.87 2.47 16.51
C GLU A 183 30.31 2.46 15.94
N SER A 184 30.97 1.29 15.89
CA SER A 184 32.34 1.11 15.42
C SER A 184 32.55 1.15 13.89
N GLN A 185 31.49 1.28 13.08
CA GLN A 185 31.62 1.47 11.62
C GLN A 185 31.03 2.78 11.09
N ASN A 186 30.65 3.71 11.98
CA ASN A 186 30.16 5.04 11.58
C ASN A 186 31.22 5.93 10.91
N SER A 187 32.47 5.49 10.77
CA SER A 187 33.52 6.28 10.11
C SER A 187 33.53 6.20 8.58
N SER A 188 32.71 5.38 7.93
CA SER A 188 32.80 5.23 6.45
C SER A 188 31.61 4.55 5.76
N SER A 189 30.42 4.50 6.36
CA SER A 189 29.21 4.07 5.64
C SER A 189 28.69 5.21 4.77
N SER A 190 28.49 4.94 3.48
CA SER A 190 28.12 5.92 2.45
C SER A 190 26.90 6.72 2.89
N TYR A 191 27.12 7.97 3.28
CA TYR A 191 26.06 8.96 3.41
C TYR A 191 25.24 8.93 2.12
N CYS A 192 23.94 8.68 2.25
CA CYS A 192 23.03 8.84 1.12
C CYS A 192 23.21 10.28 0.63
N SER A 193 23.74 10.45 -0.59
CA SER A 193 24.08 11.75 -1.18
C SER A 193 22.85 12.65 -1.42
N HIS A 194 21.65 12.20 -1.02
CA HIS A 194 20.36 12.87 -1.13
C HIS A 194 19.74 13.25 0.23
N CYS A 195 20.37 12.94 1.37
CA CYS A 195 19.91 13.47 2.66
C CYS A 195 20.50 14.87 2.89
N SER A 196 19.63 15.86 2.98
CA SER A 196 19.96 17.25 3.36
C SER A 196 20.19 17.41 4.87
N ASP A 197 20.23 16.30 5.61
CA ASP A 197 20.35 16.27 7.05
C ASP A 197 21.80 16.59 7.45
N ASN A 198 21.96 17.41 8.48
CA ASN A 198 23.28 17.58 9.08
C ASN A 198 23.65 16.33 9.92
N GLU A 199 24.93 16.17 10.21
CA GLU A 199 25.45 15.02 10.95
C GLU A 199 24.86 14.91 12.37
N GLU A 200 24.61 16.04 13.04
CA GLU A 200 24.04 16.09 14.38
C GLU A 200 22.62 15.51 14.43
N ASP A 201 21.77 15.85 13.46
CA ASP A 201 20.41 15.34 13.36
C ASP A 201 20.42 13.82 13.10
N ILE A 202 21.29 13.36 12.20
CA ILE A 202 21.45 11.93 11.90
C ILE A 202 21.83 11.17 13.16
N ILE A 203 22.84 11.65 13.89
CA ILE A 203 23.28 11.06 15.16
C ILE A 203 22.11 11.06 16.16
N LEU A 204 21.37 12.16 16.25
CA LEU A 204 20.30 12.33 17.23
C LEU A 204 19.20 11.27 17.07
N TRP A 205 18.73 11.00 15.83
CA TRP A 205 17.66 10.03 15.63
C TRP A 205 18.16 8.59 15.49
N LYS A 206 19.32 8.33 14.86
CA LYS A 206 19.87 6.96 14.75
C LYS A 206 20.29 6.39 16.09
N ASN A 207 20.83 7.22 16.99
CA ASN A 207 21.25 6.78 18.31
C ASN A 207 20.14 6.86 19.37
N ASN A 208 18.93 7.28 19.00
CA ASN A 208 17.81 7.29 19.93
C ASN A 208 17.41 5.85 20.32
N GLN A 209 17.63 5.50 21.59
CA GLN A 209 17.43 4.14 22.10
C GLN A 209 15.95 3.73 22.07
N THR A 210 15.03 4.67 22.29
CA THR A 210 13.59 4.40 22.26
C THR A 210 13.14 4.08 20.83
N LEU A 211 13.57 4.87 19.84
CA LEU A 211 13.25 4.62 18.43
C LEU A 211 13.86 3.29 17.96
N ARG A 212 15.14 3.04 18.30
CA ARG A 212 15.82 1.77 18.06
C ARG A 212 15.03 0.60 18.61
N ARG A 213 14.54 0.71 19.84
CA ARG A 213 13.76 -0.35 20.49
C ARG A 213 12.39 -0.55 19.85
N ILE A 214 11.68 0.52 19.49
CA ILE A 214 10.40 0.41 18.77
C ILE A 214 10.63 -0.32 17.44
N VAL A 215 11.66 0.05 16.67
CA VAL A 215 11.95 -0.59 15.38
C VAL A 215 12.34 -2.06 15.57
N LEU A 216 13.34 -2.35 16.41
CA LEU A 216 13.94 -3.69 16.50
C LEU A 216 13.20 -4.66 17.43
N GLN A 217 12.49 -4.17 18.45
CA GLN A 217 11.81 -5.01 19.44
C GLN A 217 10.28 -4.95 19.34
N LYS A 218 9.71 -4.02 18.56
CA LYS A 218 8.27 -3.98 18.29
C LYS A 218 7.96 -4.33 16.85
N PHE A 219 8.31 -3.49 15.87
CA PHE A 219 7.97 -3.74 14.47
C PHE A 219 8.64 -5.00 13.91
N LYS A 220 9.92 -5.22 14.20
CA LYS A 220 10.61 -6.46 13.80
C LYS A 220 10.01 -7.72 14.41
N VAL A 221 9.55 -7.65 15.65
CA VAL A 221 8.89 -8.79 16.29
C VAL A 221 7.50 -9.00 15.68
N ILE A 222 6.74 -7.93 15.38
CA ILE A 222 5.49 -8.04 14.62
C ILE A 222 5.74 -8.72 13.27
N GLN A 223 6.76 -8.31 12.52
CA GLN A 223 7.12 -8.91 11.24
C GLN A 223 7.40 -10.42 11.37
N GLN A 224 8.21 -10.81 12.36
CA GLN A 224 8.53 -12.21 12.62
C GLN A 224 7.29 -13.03 12.98
N ARG A 225 6.44 -12.51 13.88
CA ARG A 225 5.18 -13.18 14.24
C ARG A 225 4.24 -13.27 13.04
N LEU A 226 4.13 -12.21 12.24
CA LEU A 226 3.33 -12.23 11.01
C LEU A 226 3.84 -13.30 10.04
N HIS A 227 5.15 -13.42 9.83
CA HIS A 227 5.72 -14.49 8.99
C HIS A 227 5.34 -15.90 9.49
N GLU A 228 5.32 -16.12 10.81
CA GLU A 228 4.92 -17.41 11.38
C GLU A 228 3.47 -17.79 11.02
N PHE A 229 2.54 -16.84 11.12
CA PHE A 229 1.11 -17.04 10.85
C PHE A 229 0.69 -16.77 9.39
N ALA A 230 1.53 -16.10 8.61
CA ALA A 230 1.32 -15.75 7.21
C ALA A 230 2.65 -15.88 6.44
N PRO A 231 3.05 -17.11 6.04
CA PRO A 231 4.39 -17.41 5.52
C PRO A 231 4.81 -16.68 4.24
N CYS A 232 3.88 -16.02 3.54
CA CYS A 232 4.20 -15.19 2.39
C CYS A 232 4.80 -13.84 2.77
N ILE A 233 4.59 -13.36 4.02
CA ILE A 233 5.21 -12.14 4.53
C ILE A 233 6.68 -12.44 4.83
N LYS A 234 7.60 -11.64 4.30
CA LYS A 234 9.03 -11.77 4.52
C LYS A 234 9.40 -11.39 5.96
N HIS A 235 10.45 -12.01 6.50
CA HIS A 235 10.94 -11.72 7.86
C HIS A 235 12.28 -10.95 7.86
N GLU A 236 12.90 -10.81 6.68
CA GLU A 236 14.13 -10.07 6.42
C GLU A 236 13.91 -8.55 6.47
N ASP A 237 14.99 -7.77 6.49
CA ASP A 237 14.93 -6.30 6.52
C ASP A 237 14.25 -5.72 5.27
N GLU A 238 14.46 -6.35 4.12
CA GLU A 238 13.87 -5.94 2.84
C GLU A 238 12.35 -6.12 2.82
N GLY A 239 11.80 -6.99 3.66
CA GLY A 239 10.35 -7.20 3.79
C GLY A 239 9.63 -6.18 4.67
N MET A 240 10.32 -5.14 5.14
CA MET A 240 9.74 -4.14 6.05
C MET A 240 10.13 -2.72 5.64
N GLU A 241 9.14 -1.95 5.20
CA GLU A 241 9.26 -0.52 4.98
C GLU A 241 8.87 0.24 6.26
N LEU A 242 9.55 1.37 6.54
CA LEU A 242 9.27 2.20 7.72
C LEU A 242 9.19 3.68 7.35
N MET A 243 8.08 4.31 7.70
CA MET A 243 7.84 5.74 7.50
C MET A 243 7.51 6.43 8.82
N TRP A 244 8.22 7.50 9.13
CA TRP A 244 7.88 8.43 10.19
C TRP A 244 7.15 9.62 9.58
N SER A 245 5.92 9.88 10.04
CA SER A 245 5.07 10.95 9.52
C SER A 245 4.79 12.04 10.57
N LEU A 246 4.66 13.27 10.09
CA LEU A 246 4.26 14.45 10.83
C LEU A 246 3.22 15.26 10.02
N TYR A 247 2.01 15.29 10.54
CA TYR A 247 0.90 16.11 10.09
C TYR A 247 0.91 17.39 10.93
N ARG A 248 1.22 18.53 10.31
CA ARG A 248 1.24 19.83 11.01
C ARG A 248 -0.16 20.27 11.42
N ALA A 249 -0.25 21.01 12.52
CA ALA A 249 -1.47 21.61 13.09
C ALA A 249 -2.09 22.73 12.21
N THR A 250 -2.26 22.50 10.91
CA THR A 250 -2.74 23.47 9.92
C THR A 250 -3.87 22.91 9.07
N GLY A 251 -4.55 21.85 9.54
CA GLY A 251 -5.56 21.13 8.78
C GLY A 251 -4.96 20.15 7.77
N THR A 252 -3.76 19.61 8.06
CA THR A 252 -3.12 18.60 7.19
C THR A 252 -3.91 17.30 7.16
N TYR A 253 -3.89 16.59 6.04
CA TYR A 253 -4.75 15.44 5.78
C TYR A 253 -4.10 14.42 4.84
N TYR A 254 -4.77 13.28 4.67
CA TYR A 254 -4.52 12.31 3.61
C TYR A 254 -5.88 11.81 3.13
N GLU A 255 -6.17 12.00 1.85
CA GLU A 255 -7.38 11.51 1.20
C GLU A 255 -7.54 10.00 1.32
N LYS A 256 -8.76 9.54 1.03
CA LYS A 256 -9.11 8.13 1.03
C LYS A 256 -8.24 7.37 0.01
N HIS A 257 -7.55 6.35 0.49
CA HIS A 257 -6.70 5.50 -0.33
C HIS A 257 -6.62 4.09 0.26
N ARG A 258 -5.90 3.23 -0.44
CA ARG A 258 -5.52 1.88 -0.03
C ARG A 258 -4.00 1.77 -0.12
N ASP A 259 -3.37 1.08 0.83
CA ASP A 259 -1.90 1.02 0.89
C ASP A 259 -1.28 0.11 -0.16
N SER A 260 -2.06 -0.81 -0.72
CA SER A 260 -1.67 -1.72 -1.79
C SER A 260 -2.89 -2.18 -2.60
N PHE A 261 -2.64 -2.78 -3.75
CA PHE A 261 -3.67 -3.49 -4.48
C PHE A 261 -3.99 -4.84 -3.80
N PRO A 262 -5.23 -5.34 -3.91
CA PRO A 262 -5.57 -6.68 -3.44
C PRO A 262 -4.93 -7.73 -4.35
N SER A 263 -3.74 -8.23 -4.00
CA SER A 263 -3.17 -9.41 -4.66
C SER A 263 -2.57 -10.40 -3.68
N ASN A 264 -2.82 -11.67 -3.97
CA ASN A 264 -2.36 -12.85 -3.23
C ASN A 264 -1.45 -13.75 -4.09
N SER A 265 -1.14 -13.35 -5.32
CA SER A 265 -0.46 -14.22 -6.28
C SER A 265 1.06 -14.14 -6.11
N LYS A 266 1.72 -15.29 -6.28
CA LYS A 266 3.18 -15.39 -6.43
C LYS A 266 3.64 -15.12 -7.87
N ASP A 267 2.68 -15.06 -8.80
CA ASP A 267 2.89 -15.11 -10.25
C ASP A 267 2.74 -13.73 -10.92
N GLU A 268 2.26 -12.71 -10.21
CA GLU A 268 2.19 -11.31 -10.69
C GLU A 268 3.49 -10.55 -10.41
N GLY A 269 4.57 -10.97 -11.08
CA GLY A 269 5.81 -10.19 -11.18
C GLY A 269 6.57 -9.90 -9.87
N PRO A 270 7.72 -9.21 -9.94
CA PRO A 270 8.64 -9.04 -8.82
C PRO A 270 8.26 -7.88 -7.88
N LEU A 271 6.98 -7.69 -7.55
CA LEU A 271 6.57 -6.57 -6.70
C LEU A 271 6.32 -7.00 -5.25
N ASP A 272 7.15 -6.43 -4.38
CA ASP A 272 7.17 -6.50 -2.93
C ASP A 272 5.92 -5.84 -2.31
N GLN A 273 4.74 -6.38 -2.62
CA GLN A 273 3.46 -5.76 -2.25
C GLN A 273 3.22 -5.81 -0.74
N ARG A 274 2.94 -4.65 -0.17
CA ARG A 274 2.54 -4.47 1.22
C ARG A 274 1.31 -5.33 1.53
N LYS A 275 1.43 -6.28 2.47
CA LYS A 275 0.35 -7.17 2.90
C LYS A 275 -0.32 -6.69 4.17
N VAL A 276 0.47 -6.23 5.15
CA VAL A 276 -0.02 -5.73 6.42
C VAL A 276 0.61 -4.37 6.75
N THR A 277 -0.23 -3.41 7.11
CA THR A 277 0.20 -2.10 7.61
C THR A 277 0.11 -2.09 9.13
N ALA A 278 1.16 -1.59 9.78
CA ALA A 278 1.20 -1.28 11.20
C ALA A 278 1.39 0.22 11.44
N LEU A 279 0.48 0.86 12.15
CA LEU A 279 0.49 2.29 12.42
C LEU A 279 0.53 2.53 13.94
N LEU A 280 1.64 3.08 14.44
CA LEU A 280 1.86 3.40 15.85
C LEU A 280 1.76 4.91 16.08
N TYR A 281 0.80 5.32 16.89
CA TYR A 281 0.57 6.72 17.23
C TYR A 281 1.37 7.17 18.45
N LEU A 282 1.84 8.42 18.39
CA LEU A 282 2.76 8.99 19.38
C LEU A 282 2.20 10.27 20.03
N ASN A 283 0.91 10.58 19.82
CA ASN A 283 0.35 11.89 20.13
C ASN A 283 -0.15 11.99 21.56
N THR A 284 0.60 12.69 22.40
CA THR A 284 0.22 12.94 23.80
C THR A 284 -0.84 14.04 23.90
N GLU A 285 -1.69 13.93 24.93
CA GLU A 285 -2.71 14.93 25.27
C GLU A 285 -3.71 15.23 24.13
N TRP A 286 -4.13 14.21 23.37
CA TRP A 286 -5.08 14.39 22.25
C TRP A 286 -6.51 14.65 22.75
N SER A 287 -7.18 15.64 22.16
CA SER A 287 -8.59 15.98 22.42
C SER A 287 -9.46 15.54 21.24
N ASP A 288 -10.28 14.52 21.46
CA ASP A 288 -11.20 13.96 20.45
C ASP A 288 -12.11 15.02 19.79
N GLU A 289 -12.56 16.03 20.55
CA GLU A 289 -13.50 17.04 20.06
C GLU A 289 -12.85 18.14 19.20
N ASN A 290 -11.56 18.42 19.39
CA ASN A 290 -10.93 19.66 18.90
C ASN A 290 -9.76 19.43 17.94
N ASP A 291 -9.05 18.31 18.08
CA ASP A 291 -7.77 18.12 17.39
C ASP A 291 -7.94 17.47 15.99
N GLY A 292 -9.08 16.82 15.72
CA GLY A 292 -9.33 16.12 14.46
C GLY A 292 -8.37 14.94 14.26
N GLY A 293 -7.79 14.81 13.06
CA GLY A 293 -6.66 13.91 12.80
C GLY A 293 -6.94 12.40 12.87
N MET A 294 -8.21 12.01 13.03
CA MET A 294 -8.63 10.61 13.12
C MET A 294 -8.30 9.85 11.84
N LEU A 295 -7.93 8.58 12.00
CA LEU A 295 -7.92 7.64 10.90
C LEU A 295 -9.34 7.10 10.73
N ARG A 296 -9.97 7.40 9.59
CA ARG A 296 -11.27 6.85 9.23
C ARG A 296 -11.05 5.63 8.38
N VAL A 297 -11.59 4.50 8.83
CA VAL A 297 -11.51 3.20 8.18
C VAL A 297 -12.86 2.87 7.55
N PHE A 298 -12.83 2.42 6.30
CA PHE A 298 -13.99 1.99 5.55
C PHE A 298 -13.99 0.47 5.42
N VAL A 299 -15.17 -0.14 5.51
CA VAL A 299 -15.37 -1.56 5.20
C VAL A 299 -16.57 -1.72 4.29
N LYS A 300 -16.51 -2.75 3.45
CA LYS A 300 -17.63 -3.19 2.64
C LYS A 300 -18.60 -4.02 3.51
N PRO A 301 -19.90 -3.71 3.55
CA PRO A 301 -20.90 -4.54 4.22
C PRO A 301 -20.97 -5.94 3.58
N GLU A 302 -21.17 -6.97 4.41
CA GLU A 302 -21.19 -8.40 4.05
C GLU A 302 -22.26 -8.79 3.00
N ASN A 303 -23.12 -7.86 2.56
CA ASN A 303 -24.14 -8.07 1.53
C ASN A 303 -24.40 -6.80 0.68
N ALA A 304 -23.40 -5.92 0.58
CA ALA A 304 -23.52 -4.68 -0.19
C ALA A 304 -23.71 -4.96 -1.69
N ILE A 305 -24.80 -4.43 -2.26
CA ILE A 305 -24.88 -4.20 -3.71
C ILE A 305 -23.72 -3.26 -4.06
N LYS A 306 -23.01 -3.54 -5.17
CA LYS A 306 -21.80 -2.84 -5.64
C LYS A 306 -21.86 -1.33 -5.31
N HIS A 307 -20.77 -0.80 -4.74
CA HIS A 307 -20.53 0.60 -4.36
C HIS A 307 -21.19 1.13 -3.07
N THR A 308 -21.63 0.28 -2.12
CA THR A 308 -22.01 0.76 -0.78
C THR A 308 -20.90 0.52 0.22
N GLU A 309 -20.06 1.54 0.45
CA GLU A 309 -19.08 1.56 1.53
C GLU A 309 -19.67 2.19 2.78
N ARG A 310 -19.21 1.76 3.95
CA ARG A 310 -19.58 2.40 5.22
C ARG A 310 -18.34 2.69 6.04
N ILE A 311 -18.38 3.81 6.77
CA ILE A 311 -17.44 4.09 7.85
C ILE A 311 -17.54 2.96 8.87
N ALA A 312 -16.46 2.17 8.97
CA ALA A 312 -16.34 1.07 9.90
C ALA A 312 -15.97 1.58 11.29
N LYS A 313 -15.00 2.50 11.33
CA LYS A 313 -14.45 3.07 12.56
C LYS A 313 -13.72 4.37 12.28
N GLU A 314 -13.83 5.31 13.21
CA GLU A 314 -12.91 6.45 13.32
C GLU A 314 -12.00 6.19 14.53
N ILE A 315 -10.69 6.25 14.32
CA ILE A 315 -9.68 5.88 15.31
C ILE A 315 -8.90 7.13 15.69
N ASN A 316 -9.03 7.55 16.95
CA ASN A 316 -8.24 8.66 17.49
C ASN A 316 -6.75 8.29 17.49
N PRO A 317 -5.86 9.19 17.05
CA PRO A 317 -4.43 8.95 16.95
C PRO A 317 -3.74 9.14 18.31
N ILE A 318 -4.29 8.62 19.40
CA ILE A 318 -3.75 8.79 20.75
C ILE A 318 -2.42 8.06 20.92
N ALA A 319 -1.52 8.60 21.74
CA ALA A 319 -0.25 7.95 22.07
C ALA A 319 -0.43 6.49 22.51
N CYS A 320 0.57 5.67 22.20
CA CYS A 320 0.65 4.25 22.57
C CYS A 320 -0.35 3.33 21.85
N ARG A 321 -1.17 3.84 20.94
CA ARG A 321 -2.09 3.05 20.13
C ARG A 321 -1.39 2.52 18.87
N LEU A 322 -1.43 1.21 18.70
CA LEU A 322 -1.09 0.51 17.47
C LEU A 322 -2.37 0.14 16.72
N VAL A 323 -2.38 0.35 15.40
CA VAL A 323 -3.40 -0.14 14.49
C VAL A 323 -2.73 -1.08 13.50
N LEU A 324 -3.28 -2.28 13.33
CA LEU A 324 -2.88 -3.19 12.25
C LEU A 324 -4.03 -3.34 11.27
N PHE A 325 -3.74 -3.37 9.97
CA PHE A 325 -4.74 -3.66 8.95
C PHE A 325 -4.14 -4.30 7.69
N LEU A 326 -4.97 -4.99 6.93
CA LEU A 326 -4.63 -5.59 5.65
C LEU A 326 -4.47 -4.48 4.60
N SER A 327 -3.25 -4.27 4.13
CA SER A 327 -2.89 -3.12 3.27
C SER A 327 -3.68 -3.11 1.95
N GLY A 328 -3.95 -4.29 1.40
CA GLY A 328 -4.69 -4.47 0.14
C GLY A 328 -6.21 -4.56 0.27
N ALA A 329 -6.76 -4.46 1.47
CA ALA A 329 -8.21 -4.62 1.69
C ALA A 329 -8.86 -3.46 2.45
N VAL A 330 -8.09 -2.68 3.20
CA VAL A 330 -8.65 -1.65 4.09
C VAL A 330 -8.43 -0.25 3.51
N ASP A 331 -9.49 0.27 2.94
CA ASP A 331 -9.59 1.68 2.55
C ASP A 331 -9.61 2.57 3.79
N HIS A 332 -8.83 3.66 3.76
CA HIS A 332 -8.74 4.57 4.88
C HIS A 332 -8.36 5.99 4.46
N GLU A 333 -8.72 6.97 5.29
CA GLU A 333 -8.31 8.37 5.14
C GLU A 333 -7.85 8.96 6.49
N VAL A 334 -7.00 9.98 6.43
CA VAL A 334 -6.61 10.78 7.60
C VAL A 334 -7.37 12.10 7.55
N LEU A 335 -8.31 12.26 8.48
CA LEU A 335 -9.07 13.51 8.61
C LEU A 335 -8.15 14.67 8.96
N LYS A 336 -8.60 15.89 8.64
CA LYS A 336 -7.84 17.12 8.90
C LYS A 336 -7.37 17.20 10.36
N SER A 337 -6.08 17.41 10.54
CA SER A 337 -5.43 17.52 11.84
C SER A 337 -5.17 18.98 12.22
N PHE A 338 -5.66 19.39 13.39
CA PHE A 338 -5.47 20.74 13.95
C PHE A 338 -4.51 20.76 15.15
N LYS A 339 -3.91 19.60 15.44
CA LYS A 339 -2.75 19.43 16.33
C LYS A 339 -1.66 18.66 15.57
N ASP A 340 -0.40 18.85 15.96
CA ASP A 340 0.70 18.09 15.36
C ASP A 340 0.48 16.60 15.63
N ARG A 341 0.26 15.83 14.56
CA ARG A 341 -0.01 14.39 14.57
C ARG A 341 1.18 13.64 14.02
N VAL A 342 1.75 12.79 14.86
CA VAL A 342 2.93 11.97 14.61
C VAL A 342 2.54 10.50 14.62
N ALA A 343 3.03 9.75 13.65
CA ALA A 343 2.93 8.30 13.62
C ALA A 343 4.17 7.66 13.01
N LEU A 344 4.51 6.48 13.51
CA LEU A 344 5.42 5.54 12.84
C LEU A 344 4.57 4.50 12.11
N THR A 345 4.79 4.35 10.82
CA THR A 345 4.11 3.38 9.96
C THR A 345 5.12 2.35 9.51
N SER A 346 4.73 1.08 9.53
CA SER A 346 5.47 0.00 8.91
C SER A 346 4.58 -0.77 7.96
N TRP A 347 5.11 -1.14 6.80
CA TRP A 347 4.45 -2.07 5.89
C TRP A 347 5.27 -3.34 5.80
N PHE A 348 4.60 -4.49 5.90
CA PHE A 348 5.19 -5.81 5.79
C PHE A 348 4.74 -6.45 4.48
N SER A 349 5.70 -6.82 3.64
CA SER A 349 5.47 -7.38 2.29
C SER A 349 5.67 -8.88 2.24
#